data_AF-J3A8I6-F1
#
_entry.id   AF-J3A8I6-F1
#
_cell.length_a   1.000
_cell.length_b   1.000
_cell.length_c   1.000
_cell.angle_alpha   90.00
_cell.angle_beta   90.00
_cell.angle_gamma   90.00
#
_symmetry.space_group_name_H-M   'P 1'
#
loop_
_entity.id
_entity.type
_entity.pdbx_description
1 polymer ?
#
loop_
_entity_poly.entity_id
_entity_poly.type
_entity_poly.pdbx_seq_one_letter_code
_entity_poly.pdbx_strand_id
1 'polypeptide(L)'
;MASQARLGRPTGPRPGFSRDDVVDAALEIGIAEFTLTAVAKQLGVAVSGLYRTITSREDLLAACLERIAAQIEVPRPGKRWPDTVRAHAEAVWEMLERYPGLAGVIMGVPWAHQVFARPVSQACQALIEGGLEADEAGVVLDFVGDTVIATHAQIEVMRSPAGRPELPAPFLGHESGESASGAGRGGATGLEEASRFATTSRAPALPEALTPNESWLGRGGLDRKIEIIIRGVAADIGQSSRTRRSLRREASADVSGCQ
;
A
#
# COMPACT_ATOMS: atom_id res chain seq x y z
N MET A 1 49.33 42.63 -9.42
CA MET A 1 48.86 41.94 -10.64
C MET A 1 49.13 40.45 -10.49
N ALA A 2 48.09 39.62 -10.34
CA ALA A 2 48.13 38.21 -10.72
C ALA A 2 46.67 37.74 -10.91
N SER A 3 46.39 37.27 -12.12
CA SER A 3 45.08 36.95 -12.67
C SER A 3 44.52 35.64 -12.11
N GLN A 4 43.19 35.60 -12.02
CA GLN A 4 42.37 34.42 -11.76
C GLN A 4 42.63 33.29 -12.77
N ALA A 5 42.46 32.04 -12.33
CA ALA A 5 41.91 30.99 -13.17
C ALA A 5 40.66 30.44 -12.48
N ARG A 6 39.48 30.86 -12.97
CA ARG A 6 38.20 30.24 -12.60
C ARG A 6 38.16 28.89 -13.32
N LEU A 7 38.08 27.81 -12.55
CA LEU A 7 37.80 26.47 -13.07
C LEU A 7 36.46 26.51 -13.81
N GLY A 8 36.50 26.22 -15.11
CA GLY A 8 35.32 26.20 -15.97
C GLY A 8 34.29 25.19 -15.46
N ARG A 9 33.02 25.59 -15.47
CA ARG A 9 31.88 24.70 -15.30
C ARG A 9 31.87 23.71 -16.48
N PRO A 10 31.72 22.39 -16.29
CA PRO A 10 31.62 21.46 -17.41
C PRO A 10 30.35 21.78 -18.23
N THR A 11 30.55 22.31 -19.44
CA THR A 11 29.52 22.49 -20.47
C THR A 11 29.58 21.31 -21.44
N GLY A 12 29.20 20.12 -20.95
CA GLY A 12 28.80 19.03 -21.83
C GLY A 12 27.32 19.18 -22.21
N PRO A 13 26.84 18.57 -23.30
CA PRO A 13 25.41 18.43 -23.55
C PRO A 13 24.74 17.86 -22.30
N ARG A 14 23.58 18.41 -21.89
CA ARG A 14 22.81 17.82 -20.78
C ARG A 14 22.59 16.32 -21.09
N PRO A 15 22.69 15.42 -20.10
CA PRO A 15 22.24 14.05 -20.29
C PRO A 15 20.83 14.09 -20.89
N GLY A 16 20.57 13.31 -21.95
CA GLY A 16 19.30 13.37 -22.68
C GLY A 16 18.06 13.14 -21.80
N PHE A 17 18.24 12.51 -20.63
CA PHE A 17 17.30 12.38 -19.52
C PHE A 17 18.06 11.91 -18.26
N SER A 18 17.44 12.03 -17.09
CA SER A 18 17.91 11.67 -15.75
C SER A 18 17.18 10.44 -15.21
N ARG A 19 17.62 9.88 -14.06
CA ARG A 19 16.89 8.79 -13.39
C ARG A 19 15.49 9.25 -12.99
N ASP A 20 15.34 10.48 -12.49
CA ASP A 20 14.04 11.04 -12.10
C ASP A 20 13.06 11.08 -13.27
N ASP A 21 13.51 11.46 -14.47
CA ASP A 21 12.68 11.44 -15.69
C ASP A 21 12.17 10.03 -16.03
N VAL A 22 12.99 8.99 -15.81
CA VAL A 22 12.59 7.58 -16.01
C VAL A 22 11.55 7.14 -14.99
N VAL A 23 11.73 7.52 -13.72
CA VAL A 23 10.76 7.22 -12.67
C VAL A 23 9.45 7.98 -12.94
N ASP A 24 9.52 9.24 -13.41
CA ASP A 24 8.34 10.07 -13.70
C ASP A 24 7.51 9.44 -14.82
N ALA A 25 8.15 9.09 -15.93
CA ALA A 25 7.50 8.38 -17.01
C ALA A 25 6.86 7.05 -16.53
N ALA A 26 7.54 6.29 -15.67
CA ALA A 26 7.00 5.04 -15.13
C ALA A 26 5.76 5.25 -14.24
N LEU A 27 5.77 6.26 -13.37
CA LEU A 27 4.63 6.59 -12.52
C LEU A 27 3.46 7.20 -13.32
N GLU A 28 3.74 7.96 -14.38
CA GLU A 28 2.72 8.46 -15.30
C GLU A 28 2.02 7.33 -16.08
N ILE A 29 2.74 6.27 -16.44
CA ILE A 29 2.14 5.07 -17.05
C ILE A 29 1.32 4.30 -16.01
N GLY A 30 1.82 4.21 -14.79
CA GLY A 30 1.19 3.51 -13.68
C GLY A 30 2.10 2.42 -13.11
N ILE A 31 2.16 2.36 -11.78
CA ILE A 31 3.10 1.49 -11.03
C ILE A 31 2.93 0.00 -11.33
N ALA A 32 1.71 -0.44 -11.64
CA ALA A 32 1.41 -1.83 -11.96
C ALA A 32 1.56 -2.15 -13.46
N GLU A 33 1.53 -1.14 -14.34
CA GLU A 33 1.37 -1.32 -15.78
C GLU A 33 2.64 -1.01 -16.59
N PHE A 34 3.60 -0.28 -16.02
CA PHE A 34 4.77 0.16 -16.79
C PHE A 34 5.63 -1.00 -17.29
N THR A 35 6.15 -0.81 -18.51
CA THR A 35 7.18 -1.64 -19.12
C THR A 35 8.34 -0.74 -19.56
N LEU A 36 9.57 -1.29 -19.62
CA LEU A 36 10.73 -0.52 -20.08
C LEU A 36 10.54 0.02 -21.50
N THR A 37 9.86 -0.72 -22.37
CA THR A 37 9.50 -0.28 -23.72
C THR A 37 8.53 0.90 -23.71
N ALA A 38 7.49 0.86 -22.87
CA ALA A 38 6.54 1.96 -22.74
C ALA A 38 7.22 3.22 -22.18
N VAL A 39 8.07 3.07 -21.16
CA VAL A 39 8.86 4.17 -20.56
C VAL A 39 9.82 4.77 -21.60
N ALA A 40 10.55 3.94 -22.35
CA ALA A 40 11.48 4.41 -23.38
C ALA A 40 10.74 5.17 -24.50
N LYS A 41 9.57 4.65 -24.92
CA LYS A 41 8.70 5.30 -25.89
C LYS A 41 8.21 6.67 -25.40
N GLN A 42 7.81 6.79 -24.14
CA GLN A 42 7.36 8.04 -23.53
C GLN A 42 8.49 9.09 -23.47
N LEU A 43 9.71 8.64 -23.19
CA LEU A 43 10.90 9.51 -23.19
C LEU A 43 11.50 9.76 -24.58
N GLY A 44 10.99 9.12 -25.64
CA GLY A 44 11.49 9.27 -27.01
C GLY A 44 12.91 8.68 -27.22
N VAL A 45 13.28 7.65 -26.45
CA VAL A 45 14.60 7.01 -26.51
C VAL A 45 14.51 5.51 -26.80
N ALA A 46 15.62 4.90 -27.19
CA ALA A 46 15.71 3.44 -27.24
C ALA A 46 15.76 2.85 -25.81
N VAL A 47 15.20 1.64 -25.61
CA VAL A 47 15.23 0.92 -24.32
C VAL A 47 16.65 0.76 -23.78
N SER A 48 17.62 0.48 -24.66
CA SER A 48 19.05 0.41 -24.32
C SER A 48 19.58 1.69 -23.67
N GLY A 49 18.97 2.83 -23.95
CA GLY A 49 19.30 4.11 -23.33
C GLY A 49 18.93 4.17 -21.86
N LEU A 50 17.83 3.55 -21.43
CA LEU A 50 17.34 3.57 -20.05
C LEU A 50 18.36 2.92 -19.10
N TYR A 51 19.06 1.87 -19.56
CA TYR A 51 20.06 1.16 -18.75
C TYR A 51 21.29 2.01 -18.36
N ARG A 52 21.40 3.25 -18.85
CA ARG A 52 22.40 4.21 -18.34
C ARG A 52 22.04 4.81 -16.98
N THR A 53 20.76 4.80 -16.61
CA THR A 53 20.24 5.40 -15.37
C THR A 53 19.63 4.37 -14.41
N ILE A 54 19.22 3.22 -14.91
CA ILE A 54 18.66 2.10 -14.14
C ILE A 54 19.39 0.79 -14.45
N THR A 55 19.41 -0.16 -13.52
CA THR A 55 20.08 -1.46 -13.72
C THR A 55 19.11 -2.57 -14.15
N SER A 56 17.82 -2.47 -13.78
CA SER A 56 16.77 -3.42 -14.18
C SER A 56 15.39 -2.79 -14.09
N ARG A 57 14.34 -3.54 -14.50
CA ARG A 57 12.95 -3.16 -14.23
C ARG A 57 12.66 -3.13 -12.73
N GLU A 58 13.23 -4.04 -11.92
CA GLU A 58 13.05 -3.98 -10.46
C GLU A 58 13.71 -2.76 -9.83
N ASP A 59 14.88 -2.33 -10.33
CA ASP A 59 15.54 -1.10 -9.88
C ASP A 59 14.66 0.14 -10.15
N LEU A 60 14.00 0.19 -11.31
CA LEU A 60 13.02 1.23 -11.61
C LEU A 60 11.79 1.15 -10.69
N LEU A 61 11.27 -0.06 -10.43
CA LEU A 61 10.14 -0.24 -9.51
C LEU A 61 10.50 0.23 -8.10
N ALA A 62 11.69 -0.15 -7.61
CA ALA A 62 12.17 0.26 -6.29
C ALA A 62 12.24 1.79 -6.20
N ALA A 63 12.80 2.45 -7.21
CA ALA A 63 12.85 3.92 -7.27
C ALA A 63 11.46 4.57 -7.31
N CYS A 64 10.49 3.95 -7.99
CA CYS A 64 9.09 4.41 -7.99
C CYS A 64 8.48 4.30 -6.58
N LEU A 65 8.64 3.15 -5.93
CA LEU A 65 8.14 2.92 -4.56
C LEU A 65 8.81 3.84 -3.55
N GLU A 66 10.11 4.10 -3.67
CA GLU A 66 10.85 5.05 -2.82
C GLU A 66 10.28 6.45 -2.93
N ARG A 67 9.95 6.88 -4.15
CA ARG A 67 9.33 8.19 -4.39
C ARG A 67 7.90 8.28 -3.87
N ILE A 68 7.12 7.19 -3.95
CA ILE A 68 5.80 7.12 -3.33
C ILE A 68 5.94 7.19 -1.80
N ALA A 69 6.83 6.39 -1.21
CA ALA A 69 7.08 6.35 0.23
C ALA A 69 7.53 7.71 0.78
N ALA A 70 8.33 8.47 0.04
CA ALA A 70 8.78 9.81 0.41
C ALA A 70 7.66 10.85 0.46
N GLN A 71 6.52 10.61 -0.20
CA GLN A 71 5.36 11.50 -0.21
C GLN A 71 4.33 11.16 0.87
N ILE A 72 4.49 10.05 1.58
CA ILE A 72 3.57 9.68 2.66
C ILE A 72 3.79 10.64 3.83
N GLU A 73 2.80 11.49 4.05
CA GLU A 73 2.73 12.28 5.26
C GLU A 73 2.25 11.39 6.40
N VAL A 74 3.12 11.14 7.37
CA VAL A 74 2.71 10.43 8.58
C VAL A 74 1.82 11.36 9.40
N PRO A 75 0.60 10.94 9.77
CA PRO A 75 -0.29 11.77 10.55
C PRO A 75 0.39 12.27 11.81
N ARG A 76 0.20 13.54 12.14
CA ARG A 76 0.62 14.05 13.45
C ARG A 76 -0.08 13.22 14.52
N PRO A 77 0.61 12.81 15.60
CA PRO A 77 0.03 11.97 16.63
C PRO A 77 -1.31 12.57 17.09
N GLY A 78 -2.38 11.78 17.00
CA GLY A 78 -3.60 12.09 17.73
C GLY A 78 -3.29 12.07 19.23
N LYS A 79 -4.11 12.70 20.07
CA LYS A 79 -3.92 12.63 21.54
C LYS A 79 -4.05 11.20 22.08
N ARG A 80 -4.61 10.27 21.29
CA ARG A 80 -4.88 8.88 21.66
C ARG A 80 -4.63 7.97 20.46
N TRP A 81 -4.14 6.77 20.74
CA TRP A 81 -3.84 5.76 19.70
C TRP A 81 -4.99 5.44 18.72
N PRO A 82 -6.30 5.44 19.08
CA PRO A 82 -7.35 5.15 18.10
C PRO A 82 -7.42 6.18 16.98
N ASP A 83 -7.11 7.44 17.29
CA ASP A 83 -7.11 8.52 16.31
C ASP A 83 -5.93 8.35 15.35
N THR A 84 -4.76 7.94 15.88
CA THR A 84 -3.59 7.59 15.06
C THR A 84 -3.87 6.40 14.15
N VAL A 85 -4.60 5.36 14.61
CA VAL A 85 -5.01 4.22 13.77
C VAL A 85 -5.89 4.68 12.59
N ARG A 86 -6.91 5.51 12.86
CA ARG A 86 -7.79 6.04 11.80
C ARG A 86 -7.01 6.89 10.79
N ALA A 87 -6.14 7.75 11.29
CA ALA A 87 -5.34 8.61 10.43
C ALA A 87 -4.32 7.80 9.59
N HIS A 88 -3.76 6.73 10.15
CA HIS A 88 -2.91 5.81 9.40
C HIS A 88 -3.71 5.10 8.28
N ALA A 89 -4.90 4.57 8.61
CA ALA A 89 -5.76 3.95 7.61
C ALA A 89 -6.13 4.92 6.48
N GLU A 90 -6.41 6.19 6.80
CA GLU A 90 -6.63 7.25 5.81
C GLU A 90 -5.40 7.49 4.93
N ALA A 91 -4.23 7.67 5.54
CA ALA A 91 -3.00 7.95 4.80
C ALA A 91 -2.63 6.82 3.83
N VAL A 92 -2.80 5.56 4.25
CA VAL A 92 -2.62 4.40 3.37
C VAL A 92 -3.68 4.39 2.26
N TRP A 93 -4.94 4.65 2.60
CA TRP A 93 -6.03 4.70 1.62
C TRP A 93 -5.80 5.77 0.54
N GLU A 94 -5.47 7.01 0.93
CA GLU A 94 -5.18 8.10 0.00
C GLU A 94 -3.97 7.81 -0.89
N MET A 95 -2.94 7.15 -0.35
CA MET A 95 -1.79 6.71 -1.13
C MET A 95 -2.22 5.70 -2.22
N LEU A 96 -3.05 4.73 -1.87
CA LEU A 96 -3.52 3.71 -2.82
C LEU A 96 -4.43 4.29 -3.89
N GLU A 97 -5.34 5.21 -3.54
CA GLU A 97 -6.18 5.91 -4.51
C GLU A 97 -5.36 6.83 -5.45
N ARG A 98 -4.26 7.40 -4.96
CA ARG A 98 -3.35 8.22 -5.78
C ARG A 98 -2.54 7.39 -6.79
N TYR A 99 -2.27 6.13 -6.47
CA TYR A 99 -1.46 5.23 -7.28
C TYR A 99 -2.20 3.92 -7.56
N PRO A 100 -3.15 3.90 -8.52
CA PRO A 100 -3.88 2.70 -8.88
C PRO A 100 -2.97 1.51 -9.19
N GLY A 101 -3.33 0.32 -8.69
CA GLY A 101 -2.55 -0.92 -8.80
C GLY A 101 -1.43 -1.06 -7.77
N LEU A 102 -1.13 -0.04 -6.96
CA LEU A 102 -0.11 -0.11 -5.90
C LEU A 102 -0.43 -1.21 -4.86
N ALA A 103 -1.71 -1.41 -4.52
CA ALA A 103 -2.11 -2.46 -3.58
C ALA A 103 -1.70 -3.85 -4.09
N GLY A 104 -1.93 -4.12 -5.37
CA GLY A 104 -1.50 -5.36 -6.03
C GLY A 104 0.03 -5.51 -6.06
N VAL A 105 0.76 -4.43 -6.30
CA VAL A 105 2.23 -4.42 -6.25
C VAL A 105 2.73 -4.76 -4.84
N ILE A 106 2.18 -4.14 -3.79
CA ILE A 106 2.58 -4.40 -2.40
C ILE A 106 2.32 -5.88 -2.03
N MET A 107 1.18 -6.43 -2.42
CA MET A 107 0.82 -7.83 -2.13
C MET A 107 1.63 -8.83 -2.98
N GLY A 108 1.98 -8.48 -4.22
CA GLY A 108 2.63 -9.37 -5.18
C GLY A 108 4.17 -9.34 -5.13
N VAL A 109 4.77 -8.30 -4.57
CA VAL A 109 6.23 -8.11 -4.49
C VAL A 109 6.72 -8.34 -3.06
N PRO A 110 7.45 -9.43 -2.78
CA PRO A 110 7.87 -9.76 -1.42
C PRO A 110 8.66 -8.66 -0.71
N TRP A 111 9.42 -7.83 -1.42
CA TRP A 111 10.23 -6.77 -0.84
C TRP A 111 9.58 -5.39 -0.84
N ALA A 112 8.46 -5.16 -1.52
CA ALA A 112 7.92 -3.81 -1.72
C ALA A 112 7.55 -3.11 -0.41
N HIS A 113 6.98 -3.84 0.54
CA HIS A 113 6.62 -3.31 1.86
C HIS A 113 7.83 -2.74 2.64
N GLN A 114 9.04 -3.26 2.41
CA GLN A 114 10.27 -2.79 3.08
C GLN A 114 10.61 -1.34 2.72
N VAL A 115 10.23 -0.89 1.52
CA VAL A 115 10.45 0.51 1.07
C VAL A 115 9.68 1.51 1.94
N PHE A 116 8.59 1.06 2.57
CA PHE A 116 7.74 1.86 3.44
C PHE A 116 8.14 1.78 4.93
N ALA A 117 9.28 1.17 5.27
CA ALA A 117 9.69 0.97 6.66
C ALA A 117 9.78 2.27 7.48
N ARG A 118 10.23 3.38 6.86
CA ARG A 118 10.31 4.68 7.54
C ARG A 118 8.94 5.23 7.95
N PRO A 119 7.96 5.43 7.04
CA PRO A 119 6.63 5.91 7.43
C PRO A 119 5.92 4.94 8.40
N VAL A 120 6.10 3.63 8.23
CA VAL A 120 5.57 2.61 9.16
C VAL A 120 6.18 2.76 10.55
N SER A 121 7.50 2.94 10.66
CA SER A 121 8.18 3.14 11.95
C SER A 121 7.69 4.42 12.65
N GLN A 122 7.47 5.49 11.91
CA GLN A 122 6.93 6.75 12.45
C GLN A 122 5.48 6.59 12.94
N ALA A 123 4.63 5.87 12.20
CA ALA A 123 3.27 5.55 12.63
C ALA A 123 3.25 4.69 13.91
N CYS A 124 4.15 3.71 13.99
CA CYS A 124 4.34 2.89 15.20
C CYS A 124 4.73 3.74 16.41
N GLN A 125 5.67 4.67 16.27
CA GLN A 125 6.03 5.60 17.35
C GLN A 125 4.86 6.48 17.78
N ALA A 126 4.07 7.01 16.83
CA ALA A 126 2.89 7.81 17.14
C ALA A 126 1.81 7.01 17.90
N LEU A 127 1.70 5.69 17.66
CA LEU A 127 0.81 4.80 18.41
C LEU A 127 1.30 4.58 19.85
N ILE A 128 2.61 4.41 20.03
CA ILE A 128 3.25 4.28 21.35
C ILE A 128 3.06 5.56 22.16
N GLU A 129 3.33 6.72 21.58
CA GLU A 129 3.06 8.04 22.20
C GLU A 129 1.57 8.23 22.53
N GLY A 130 0.69 7.61 21.74
CA GLY A 130 -0.76 7.56 21.94
C GLY A 130 -1.23 6.58 23.02
N GLY A 131 -0.31 5.85 23.67
CA GLY A 131 -0.56 5.01 24.84
C GLY A 131 -0.69 3.51 24.57
N LEU A 132 -0.23 3.01 23.40
CA LEU A 132 -0.07 1.57 23.18
C LEU A 132 1.31 1.08 23.62
N GLU A 133 1.40 -0.18 24.02
CA GLU A 133 2.69 -0.86 24.16
C GLU A 133 3.28 -1.15 22.76
N ALA A 134 4.60 -1.33 22.68
CA ALA A 134 5.30 -1.42 21.40
C ALA A 134 4.90 -2.64 20.55
N ASP A 135 4.61 -3.77 21.19
CA ASP A 135 4.12 -4.99 20.55
C ASP A 135 2.70 -4.80 20.00
N GLU A 136 1.80 -4.24 20.81
CA GLU A 136 0.42 -3.90 20.42
C GLU A 136 0.41 -2.89 19.27
N ALA A 137 1.28 -1.88 19.31
CA ALA A 137 1.43 -0.88 18.26
C ALA A 137 1.85 -1.50 16.92
N GLY A 138 2.79 -2.45 16.93
CA GLY A 138 3.20 -3.17 15.74
C GLY A 138 2.07 -4.03 15.16
N VAL A 139 1.41 -4.82 16.00
CA VAL A 139 0.33 -5.73 15.58
C VAL A 139 -0.89 -4.97 15.05
N VAL A 140 -1.30 -3.88 15.69
CA VAL A 140 -2.44 -3.09 15.20
C VAL A 140 -2.13 -2.42 13.87
N LEU A 141 -0.88 -1.94 13.69
CA LEU A 141 -0.46 -1.28 12.46
C LEU A 141 -0.43 -2.27 11.29
N ASP A 142 0.14 -3.45 11.51
CA ASP A 142 0.15 -4.57 10.57
C ASP A 142 -1.28 -4.95 10.15
N PHE A 143 -2.15 -5.19 11.13
CA PHE A 143 -3.53 -5.62 10.86
C PHE A 143 -4.36 -4.56 10.12
N VAL A 144 -4.18 -3.28 10.48
CA VAL A 144 -4.86 -2.16 9.80
C VAL A 144 -4.31 -2.01 8.39
N GLY A 145 -2.99 -2.03 8.20
CA GLY A 145 -2.35 -1.94 6.89
C GLY A 145 -2.84 -3.02 5.94
N ASP A 146 -2.80 -4.29 6.38
CA ASP A 146 -3.30 -5.44 5.61
C ASP A 146 -4.78 -5.28 5.25
N THR A 147 -5.60 -4.84 6.21
CA THR A 147 -7.03 -4.65 5.98
C THR A 147 -7.30 -3.58 4.92
N VAL A 148 -6.57 -2.46 4.96
CA VAL A 148 -6.69 -1.36 4.00
C VAL A 148 -6.22 -1.81 2.62
N ILE A 149 -5.02 -2.38 2.52
CA ILE A 149 -4.41 -2.83 1.26
C ILE A 149 -5.26 -3.91 0.60
N ALA A 150 -5.67 -4.94 1.34
CA ALA A 150 -6.49 -6.02 0.79
C ALA A 150 -7.88 -5.54 0.38
N THR A 151 -8.51 -4.65 1.16
CA THR A 151 -9.83 -4.10 0.79
C THR A 151 -9.72 -3.24 -0.46
N HIS A 152 -8.68 -2.40 -0.59
CA HIS A 152 -8.44 -1.60 -1.79
C HIS A 152 -8.19 -2.48 -3.02
N ALA A 153 -7.31 -3.48 -2.92
CA ALA A 153 -7.05 -4.43 -4.00
C ALA A 153 -8.33 -5.15 -4.48
N GLN A 154 -9.19 -5.57 -3.55
CA GLN A 154 -10.48 -6.18 -3.89
C GLN A 154 -11.41 -5.19 -4.60
N ILE A 155 -11.47 -3.94 -4.14
CA ILE A 155 -12.27 -2.89 -4.79
C ILE A 155 -11.78 -2.62 -6.21
N GLU A 156 -10.46 -2.54 -6.44
CA GLU A 156 -9.88 -2.37 -7.78
C GLU A 156 -10.27 -3.52 -8.71
N VAL A 157 -10.20 -4.77 -8.22
CA VAL A 157 -10.64 -5.95 -8.99
C VAL A 157 -12.14 -5.85 -9.34
N MET A 158 -12.98 -5.46 -8.39
CA MET A 158 -14.42 -5.33 -8.61
C MET A 158 -14.79 -4.19 -9.59
N ARG A 159 -14.02 -3.09 -9.57
CA ARG A 159 -14.17 -1.95 -10.50
C ARG A 159 -13.63 -2.26 -11.91
N SER A 160 -12.66 -3.16 -12.02
CA SER A 160 -11.98 -3.46 -13.28
C SER A 160 -12.88 -4.20 -14.27
N PRO A 161 -12.69 -4.02 -15.60
CA PRO A 161 -13.36 -4.85 -16.60
C PRO A 161 -12.99 -6.33 -16.43
N ALA A 162 -13.99 -7.18 -16.23
CA ALA A 162 -13.87 -8.63 -16.23
C ALA A 162 -13.53 -9.07 -17.67
N GLY A 163 -12.31 -9.56 -17.86
CA GLY A 163 -11.80 -9.96 -19.18
C GLY A 163 -10.38 -9.53 -19.52
N ARG A 164 -9.63 -8.90 -18.60
CA ARG A 164 -8.17 -8.98 -18.63
C ARG A 164 -7.72 -10.25 -17.89
N PRO A 165 -7.43 -11.36 -18.58
CA PRO A 165 -6.69 -12.46 -17.97
C PRO A 165 -5.21 -12.07 -17.92
N GLU A 166 -4.87 -11.12 -17.07
CA GLU A 166 -3.50 -10.88 -16.62
C GLU A 166 -3.65 -10.21 -15.25
N LEU A 167 -3.74 -11.03 -14.19
CA LEU A 167 -3.02 -10.65 -12.98
C LEU A 167 -1.62 -10.23 -13.48
N PRO A 168 -1.04 -9.09 -13.05
CA PRO A 168 0.35 -8.82 -13.36
C PRO A 168 1.11 -10.09 -13.01
N ALA A 169 1.64 -10.78 -14.02
CA ALA A 169 2.38 -12.01 -13.79
C ALA A 169 3.37 -11.69 -12.67
N PRO A 170 3.46 -12.51 -11.61
CA PRO A 170 4.32 -12.19 -10.49
C PRO A 170 5.75 -12.13 -11.00
N PHE A 171 6.25 -10.92 -11.28
CA PHE A 171 7.66 -10.51 -11.38
C PHE A 171 8.61 -11.34 -12.26
N LEU A 172 8.13 -12.37 -12.94
CA LEU A 172 8.93 -13.23 -13.78
C LEU A 172 8.94 -12.60 -15.16
N GLY A 173 10.09 -12.04 -15.51
CA GLY A 173 10.36 -11.46 -16.81
C GLY A 173 9.97 -12.43 -17.92
N HIS A 174 8.88 -12.10 -18.61
CA HIS A 174 8.65 -12.59 -19.95
C HIS A 174 8.30 -11.38 -20.81
N GLU A 175 9.26 -10.97 -21.64
CA GLU A 175 9.02 -10.01 -22.71
C GLU A 175 8.17 -10.71 -23.77
N SER A 176 6.85 -10.61 -23.63
CA SER A 176 5.91 -11.01 -24.68
C SER A 176 5.48 -9.76 -25.42
N GLY A 177 6.19 -9.45 -26.50
CA GLY A 177 5.69 -8.51 -27.48
C GLY A 177 4.50 -9.13 -28.22
N GLU A 178 3.35 -8.48 -28.17
CA GLU A 178 2.51 -8.19 -29.34
C GLU A 178 1.35 -7.28 -28.92
N SER A 179 1.18 -6.22 -29.69
CA SER A 179 0.14 -5.21 -29.46
C SER A 179 -1.23 -5.81 -29.73
N ALA A 180 -2.03 -6.03 -28.69
CA ALA A 180 -3.46 -6.23 -28.84
C ALA A 180 -4.15 -4.86 -28.91
N SER A 181 -4.16 -4.28 -30.11
CA SER A 181 -5.13 -3.25 -30.48
C SER A 181 -6.52 -3.87 -30.53
N GLY A 182 -7.16 -3.95 -29.36
CA GLY A 182 -8.56 -4.35 -29.20
C GLY A 182 -9.31 -3.24 -28.47
N ALA A 183 -9.64 -2.16 -29.17
CA ALA A 183 -10.69 -1.25 -28.73
C ALA A 183 -12.05 -1.99 -28.83
N GLY A 184 -12.28 -2.91 -27.90
CA GLY A 184 -13.45 -3.77 -27.82
C GLY A 184 -14.35 -3.36 -26.66
N ARG A 185 -15.61 -3.05 -27.00
CA ARG A 185 -16.80 -2.90 -26.15
C ARG A 185 -16.60 -3.18 -24.64
N GLY A 186 -16.92 -2.20 -23.81
CA GLY A 186 -16.91 -2.31 -22.34
C GLY A 186 -17.45 -3.65 -21.85
N GLY A 187 -16.53 -4.50 -21.39
CA GLY A 187 -16.85 -5.78 -20.78
C GLY A 187 -17.55 -5.57 -19.44
N ALA A 188 -18.21 -6.63 -18.95
CA ALA A 188 -18.79 -6.62 -17.61
C ALA A 188 -17.70 -6.29 -16.58
N THR A 189 -18.00 -5.57 -15.51
CA THR A 189 -17.06 -5.34 -14.39
C THR A 189 -16.86 -6.60 -13.56
N GLY A 190 -15.83 -6.62 -12.71
CA GLY A 190 -15.63 -7.69 -11.73
C GLY A 190 -16.86 -7.90 -10.83
N LEU A 191 -17.53 -6.82 -10.42
CA LEU A 191 -18.76 -6.90 -9.64
C LEU A 191 -19.92 -7.55 -10.42
N GLU A 192 -20.10 -7.17 -11.68
CA GLU A 192 -21.16 -7.74 -12.53
C GLU A 192 -20.93 -9.24 -12.77
N GLU A 193 -19.68 -9.65 -12.98
CA GLU A 193 -19.33 -11.06 -13.14
C GLU A 193 -19.51 -11.84 -11.83
N ALA A 194 -19.06 -11.28 -10.69
CA ALA A 194 -19.28 -11.89 -9.38
C ALA A 194 -20.78 -12.05 -9.06
N SER A 195 -21.59 -11.03 -9.38
CA SER A 195 -23.05 -11.07 -9.19
C SER A 195 -23.71 -12.12 -10.08
N ARG A 196 -23.30 -12.21 -11.36
CA ARG A 196 -23.75 -13.26 -12.28
C ARG A 196 -23.41 -14.65 -11.75
N PHE A 197 -22.19 -14.85 -11.25
CA PHE A 197 -21.79 -16.12 -10.68
C PHE A 197 -22.60 -16.46 -9.42
N ALA A 198 -22.80 -15.49 -8.51
CA ALA A 198 -23.59 -15.70 -7.30
C ALA A 198 -25.05 -16.10 -7.59
N THR A 199 -25.68 -15.51 -8.60
CA THR A 199 -27.06 -15.85 -9.01
C THR A 199 -27.20 -17.21 -9.69
N THR A 200 -26.15 -17.70 -10.34
CA THR A 200 -26.16 -18.98 -11.08
C THR A 200 -25.60 -20.14 -10.26
N SER A 201 -24.86 -19.84 -9.19
CA SER A 201 -24.27 -20.82 -8.28
C SER A 201 -25.34 -21.60 -7.53
N ARG A 202 -25.09 -22.90 -7.33
CA ARG A 202 -25.91 -23.78 -6.47
C ARG A 202 -25.43 -23.82 -5.02
N ALA A 203 -24.44 -22.99 -4.68
CA ALA A 203 -23.89 -22.89 -3.33
C ALA A 203 -24.94 -22.31 -2.36
N PRO A 204 -24.79 -22.57 -1.04
CA PRO A 204 -25.67 -21.97 -0.03
C PRO A 204 -25.67 -20.44 -0.11
N ALA A 205 -26.81 -19.83 0.16
CA ALA A 205 -26.93 -18.38 0.23
C ALA A 205 -26.05 -17.84 1.37
N LEU A 206 -25.23 -16.85 1.06
CA LEU A 206 -24.42 -16.13 2.04
C LEU A 206 -25.21 -14.97 2.66
N PRO A 207 -24.83 -14.51 3.86
CA PRO A 207 -25.34 -13.25 4.40
C PRO A 207 -25.13 -12.09 3.43
N GLU A 208 -25.98 -11.06 3.52
CA GLU A 208 -25.91 -9.87 2.64
C GLU A 208 -24.52 -9.22 2.62
N ALA A 209 -23.86 -9.15 3.79
CA ALA A 209 -22.51 -8.60 3.92
C ALA A 209 -21.43 -9.37 3.13
N LEU A 210 -21.69 -10.64 2.77
CA LEU A 210 -20.79 -11.51 2.01
C LEU A 210 -21.32 -11.80 0.60
N THR A 211 -22.39 -11.12 0.19
CA THR A 211 -22.97 -11.25 -1.15
C THR A 211 -22.55 -10.05 -2.00
N PRO A 212 -22.13 -10.24 -3.27
CA PRO A 212 -21.73 -9.13 -4.14
C PRO A 212 -22.83 -8.06 -4.24
N ASN A 213 -22.47 -6.81 -3.97
CA ASN A 213 -23.36 -5.66 -4.06
C ASN A 213 -22.55 -4.36 -4.26
N GLU A 214 -23.22 -3.24 -4.57
CA GLU A 214 -22.56 -1.96 -4.88
C GLU A 214 -21.64 -1.43 -3.76
N SER A 215 -21.91 -1.77 -2.49
CA SER A 215 -21.05 -1.33 -1.38
C SER A 215 -19.64 -1.92 -1.46
N TRP A 216 -19.44 -2.99 -2.23
CA TRP A 216 -18.12 -3.59 -2.49
C TRP A 216 -17.24 -2.75 -3.41
N LEU A 217 -17.79 -1.71 -4.03
CA LEU A 217 -17.01 -0.72 -4.80
C LEU A 217 -16.54 0.44 -3.92
N GLY A 218 -17.02 0.53 -2.68
CA GLY A 218 -16.83 1.68 -1.81
C GLY A 218 -16.04 1.36 -0.54
N ARG A 219 -15.51 2.43 0.07
CA ARG A 219 -14.75 2.36 1.32
C ARG A 219 -15.60 2.00 2.55
N GLY A 220 -16.92 2.18 2.52
CA GLY A 220 -17.76 2.08 3.73
C GLY A 220 -17.62 0.77 4.53
N GLY A 221 -17.30 -0.35 3.87
CA GLY A 221 -16.97 -1.61 4.54
C GLY A 221 -15.64 -1.58 5.31
N LEU A 222 -14.63 -0.87 4.79
CA LEU A 222 -13.32 -0.68 5.43
C LEU A 222 -13.46 0.05 6.76
N ASP A 223 -14.15 1.19 6.79
CA ASP A 223 -14.24 2.01 8.01
C ASP A 223 -14.87 1.22 9.17
N ARG A 224 -15.86 0.37 8.86
CA ARG A 224 -16.45 -0.55 9.83
C ARG A 224 -15.44 -1.60 10.34
N LYS A 225 -14.60 -2.16 9.46
CA LYS A 225 -13.52 -3.09 9.86
C LYS A 225 -12.52 -2.39 10.78
N ILE A 226 -12.10 -1.17 10.45
CA ILE A 226 -11.17 -0.39 11.29
C ILE A 226 -11.73 -0.15 12.69
N GLU A 227 -13.01 0.22 12.81
CA GLU A 227 -13.65 0.38 14.12
C GLU A 227 -13.78 -0.94 14.89
N ILE A 228 -13.94 -2.08 14.21
CA ILE A 228 -13.91 -3.40 14.86
C ILE A 228 -12.51 -3.69 15.40
N ILE A 229 -11.46 -3.41 14.63
CA ILE A 229 -10.06 -3.60 15.06
C ILE A 229 -9.77 -2.73 16.29
N ILE A 230 -10.10 -1.43 16.24
CA ILE A 230 -9.91 -0.50 17.37
C ILE A 230 -10.64 -1.01 18.62
N ARG A 231 -11.91 -1.38 18.50
CA ARG A 231 -12.66 -1.90 19.67
C ARG A 231 -12.06 -3.20 20.21
N GLY A 232 -11.56 -4.08 19.34
CA GLY A 232 -10.90 -5.32 19.72
C GLY A 232 -9.64 -5.07 20.55
N VAL A 233 -8.73 -4.22 20.04
CA VAL A 233 -7.50 -3.83 20.75
C VAL A 233 -7.81 -3.15 22.09
N ALA A 234 -8.78 -2.23 22.12
CA ALA A 234 -9.19 -1.57 23.35
C ALA A 234 -9.74 -2.56 24.40
N ALA A 235 -10.48 -3.58 23.97
CA ALA A 235 -11.03 -4.60 24.85
C ALA A 235 -9.93 -5.50 25.43
N ASP A 236 -8.89 -5.82 24.66
CA ASP A 236 -7.77 -6.65 25.10
C ASP A 236 -6.89 -5.93 26.13
N ILE A 237 -6.52 -4.67 25.87
CA ILE A 237 -5.83 -3.80 26.84
C ILE A 237 -6.62 -3.70 28.16
N GLY A 238 -7.95 -3.54 28.04
CA GLY A 238 -8.87 -3.48 29.17
C GLY A 238 -8.93 -4.77 30.00
N GLN A 239 -8.68 -5.93 29.39
CA GLN A 239 -8.62 -7.23 30.08
C GLN A 239 -7.27 -7.44 30.74
N SER A 240 -6.17 -7.19 30.02
CA SER A 240 -4.80 -7.27 30.52
C SER A 240 -4.57 -6.40 31.76
N SER A 241 -5.09 -5.17 31.75
CA SER A 241 -5.04 -4.26 32.91
C SER A 241 -5.85 -4.76 34.12
N ARG A 242 -7.03 -5.36 33.89
CA ARG A 242 -7.85 -5.98 34.95
C ARG A 242 -7.14 -7.19 35.57
N THR A 243 -6.57 -8.07 34.77
CA THR A 243 -5.81 -9.25 35.23
C THR A 243 -4.61 -8.84 36.07
N ARG A 244 -3.80 -7.87 35.61
CA ARG A 244 -2.65 -7.34 36.37
C ARG A 244 -3.09 -6.72 37.71
N ARG A 245 -4.24 -6.04 37.75
CA ARG A 245 -4.78 -5.43 38.97
C ARG A 245 -5.30 -6.46 39.98
N SER A 246 -5.89 -7.57 39.51
CA SER A 246 -6.29 -8.70 40.37
C SER A 246 -5.08 -9.35 41.04
N LEU A 247 -4.07 -9.70 40.24
CA LEU A 247 -2.83 -10.33 40.73
C LEU A 247 -2.10 -9.46 41.77
N ARG A 248 -2.05 -8.13 41.57
CA ARG A 248 -1.46 -7.20 42.55
C ARG A 248 -2.26 -7.10 43.85
N ARG A 249 -3.59 -7.23 43.80
CA ARG A 249 -4.44 -7.23 44.99
C ARG A 249 -4.28 -8.51 45.81
N GLU A 250 -4.23 -9.66 45.14
CA GLU A 250 -3.97 -10.96 45.78
C GLU A 250 -2.60 -10.98 46.46
N ALA A 251 -1.54 -10.55 45.75
CA ALA A 251 -0.19 -10.46 46.33
C ALA A 251 -0.09 -9.48 47.52
N SER A 252 -0.86 -8.39 47.53
CA SER A 252 -0.89 -7.44 48.65
C SER A 252 -1.69 -7.95 49.85
N ALA A 253 -2.67 -8.84 49.63
CA ALA A 253 -3.46 -9.46 50.69
C ALA A 253 -2.64 -10.52 51.44
N ASP A 254 -1.84 -11.32 50.73
CA ASP A 254 -0.95 -12.31 51.33
C ASP A 254 0.14 -11.68 52.21
N VAL A 255 0.65 -10.50 51.85
CA VAL A 255 1.66 -9.78 52.65
C VAL A 255 1.06 -9.20 53.95
N SER A 256 -0.23 -8.86 53.96
CA SER A 256 -0.90 -8.29 55.14
C SER A 256 -1.42 -9.36 56.13
N GLY A 257 -1.47 -10.63 55.73
CA GLY A 257 -1.90 -11.76 56.58
C GLY A 257 -0.78 -12.45 57.37
N CYS A 258 0.47 -11.99 57.23
CA CYS A 258 1.65 -12.53 57.91
C CYS A 258 2.16 -11.66 59.08
N GLN A 259 1.36 -10.70 59.57
CA GLN A 259 1.60 -9.96 60.81
C GLN A 259 0.59 -10.37 61.88
#